data_AF-A0A6I7LLG6-F1
#
_entry.id   AF-A0A6I7LLG6-F1
#
_cell.length_a   1.000
_cell.length_b   1.000
_cell.length_c   1.000
_cell.angle_alpha   90.00
_cell.angle_beta   90.00
_cell.angle_gamma   90.00
#
_symmetry.space_group_name_H-M   'P 1'
#
loop_
_entity.id
_entity.type
_entity.pdbx_description
1 polymer ?
#
loop_
_entity_poly.entity_id
_entity_poly.type
_entity_poly.pdbx_seq_one_letter_code
_entity_poly.pdbx_strand_id
1 'polypeptide(L)'
;MLILTRKLGESITIGDDIKVTVLGVFGRQVRIGIDAPPRVVVHREEIYVKIQNENRKAAKSVKQDLVNVVKLLKTKISGDAQKKKTPEFKYKKTTRKQPPETSN
;
A
#
# COMPACT_ATOMS: atom_id res chain seq x y z
N MET A 1 12.68 25.94 0.76
CA MET A 1 13.19 25.20 -0.42
C MET A 1 14.69 25.38 -0.46
N LEU A 2 15.47 24.30 -0.54
CA LEU A 2 16.93 24.33 -0.71
C LEU A 2 17.26 23.98 -2.16
N ILE A 3 18.13 24.76 -2.81
CA ILE A 3 18.50 24.58 -4.23
C ILE A 3 19.96 24.14 -4.31
N LEU A 4 20.22 23.04 -5.01
CA LEU A 4 21.56 22.49 -5.22
C LEU A 4 21.72 22.12 -6.68
N THR A 5 22.85 22.49 -7.29
CA THR A 5 23.21 22.07 -8.65
C THR A 5 24.15 20.87 -8.57
N ARG A 6 23.76 19.77 -9.22
CA ARG A 6 24.55 18.52 -9.30
C ARG A 6 24.86 18.18 -10.75
N LYS A 7 26.05 17.64 -10.99
CA LYS A 7 26.43 17.03 -12.27
C LYS A 7 25.97 15.58 -12.34
N LEU A 8 26.07 14.99 -13.54
CA LEU A 8 25.88 13.55 -13.75
C LEU A 8 26.79 12.74 -12.82
N GLY A 9 26.22 11.74 -12.15
CA GLY A 9 26.90 10.89 -11.18
C GLY A 9 27.03 11.48 -9.78
N GLU A 10 26.77 12.78 -9.59
CA GLU A 10 26.78 13.37 -8.26
C GLU A 10 25.48 13.07 -7.50
N SER A 11 25.57 13.09 -6.17
CA SER A 11 24.46 12.78 -5.28
C SER A 11 24.25 13.83 -4.19
N ILE A 12 23.06 13.79 -3.61
CA ILE A 12 22.59 14.60 -2.48
C ILE A 12 22.11 13.62 -1.41
N THR A 13 22.55 13.81 -0.17
CA THR A 13 22.09 13.03 0.97
C THR A 13 21.10 13.84 1.81
N ILE A 14 20.01 13.21 2.25
CA ILE A 14 18.96 13.81 3.09
C ILE A 14 18.89 12.98 4.38
N GLY A 15 19.32 13.58 5.49
CA GLY A 15 19.57 12.82 6.72
C GLY A 15 20.63 11.74 6.48
N ASP A 16 20.50 10.63 7.19
CA ASP A 16 21.50 9.54 7.16
C ASP A 16 21.14 8.40 6.18
N ASP A 17 19.86 8.29 5.80
CA ASP A 17 19.34 7.10 5.11
C ASP A 17 18.84 7.35 3.69
N ILE A 18 18.74 8.60 3.23
CA ILE A 18 18.20 8.91 1.90
C ILE A 18 19.30 9.49 1.01
N LYS A 19 19.49 8.90 -0.16
CA LYS A 19 20.46 9.35 -1.17
C LYS A 19 19.79 9.54 -2.52
N VAL A 20 19.92 10.73 -3.08
CA VAL A 20 19.39 11.10 -4.39
C VAL A 20 20.55 11.27 -5.35
N THR A 21 20.57 10.52 -6.45
CA THR A 21 21.67 10.50 -7.41
C THR A 21 21.18 10.90 -8.80
N VAL A 22 21.93 11.77 -9.49
CA VAL A 22 21.64 12.12 -10.88
C VAL A 22 22.26 11.07 -11.80
N LEU A 23 21.43 10.20 -12.37
CA LEU A 23 21.90 9.08 -13.20
C LEU A 23 22.07 9.47 -14.68
N GLY A 24 21.28 10.43 -15.16
CA GLY A 24 21.20 10.72 -16.58
C GLY A 24 20.45 12.03 -16.87
N VAL A 25 20.84 12.74 -17.92
CA VAL A 25 20.07 13.89 -18.44
C VAL A 25 19.81 13.63 -19.92
N PHE A 26 18.53 13.61 -20.30
CA PHE A 26 18.05 13.32 -21.65
C PHE A 26 17.19 14.49 -22.12
N GLY A 27 17.82 15.46 -22.77
CA GLY A 27 17.17 16.70 -23.19
C GLY A 27 16.57 17.45 -21.99
N ARG A 28 15.24 17.40 -21.86
CA ARG A 28 14.50 18.05 -20.76
C ARG A 28 14.15 17.11 -19.60
N GLN A 29 14.47 15.83 -19.71
CA GLN A 29 14.19 14.83 -18.68
C GLN A 29 15.46 14.47 -17.93
N VAL A 30 15.33 14.24 -16.62
CA VAL A 30 16.44 13.81 -15.77
C VAL A 30 16.09 12.46 -15.16
N ARG A 31 17.00 11.49 -15.28
CA ARG A 31 16.91 10.22 -14.55
C ARG A 31 17.52 10.44 -13.17
N ILE A 32 16.67 10.31 -12.16
CA ILE A 32 17.04 10.46 -10.76
C ILE A 32 16.90 9.08 -10.11
N GLY A 33 17.97 8.62 -9.47
CA GLY A 33 17.95 7.47 -8.58
C GLY A 33 17.67 7.96 -7.15
N ILE A 34 16.76 7.30 -6.46
CA ILE A 34 16.46 7.57 -5.05
C ILE A 34 16.67 6.27 -4.30
N ASP A 35 17.65 6.26 -3.41
CA ASP A 35 17.89 5.19 -2.45
C ASP A 35 17.35 5.64 -1.11
N ALA A 36 16.44 4.87 -0.55
CA ALA A 36 15.74 5.19 0.69
C ALA A 36 15.34 3.88 1.39
N PRO A 37 15.31 3.86 2.73
CA PRO A 37 14.92 2.69 3.49
C PRO A 37 13.43 2.36 3.27
N PRO A 38 13.02 1.09 3.46
CA PRO A 38 11.65 0.62 3.14
C PRO A 38 10.54 1.31 3.95
N ARG A 39 10.90 1.93 5.09
CA ARG A 39 9.97 2.72 5.92
C ARG A 39 9.59 4.07 5.29
N VAL A 40 10.40 4.57 4.35
CA VAL A 40 10.17 5.84 3.66
C VAL A 40 9.58 5.53 2.29
N VAL A 41 8.32 5.89 2.08
CA VAL A 41 7.64 5.67 0.82
C VAL A 41 8.02 6.78 -0.17
N VAL A 42 8.45 6.39 -1.37
CA VAL A 42 8.82 7.31 -2.45
C VAL A 42 7.75 7.27 -3.53
N HIS A 43 7.20 8.44 -3.86
CA HIS A 43 6.19 8.61 -4.89
C HIS A 43 6.59 9.68 -5.89
N ARG A 44 6.02 9.62 -7.10
CA ARG A 44 6.00 10.77 -8.00
C ARG A 44 4.96 11.78 -7.50
N GLU A 45 5.27 13.05 -7.63
CA GLU A 45 4.46 14.15 -7.08
C GLU A 45 3.00 14.09 -7.57
N GLU A 46 2.79 13.89 -8.87
CA GLU A 46 1.45 13.84 -9.46
C GLU A 46 0.60 12.69 -8.92
N ILE A 47 1.24 11.58 -8.54
CA ILE A 47 0.57 10.42 -7.95
C ILE A 47 0.25 10.70 -6.47
N TYR A 48 1.21 11.27 -5.74
CA TYR A 48 1.03 11.63 -4.33
C TYR A 48 -0.14 12.61 -4.14
N VAL A 49 -0.19 13.67 -4.95
CA VAL A 49 -1.28 14.66 -4.92
C VAL A 49 -2.64 14.03 -5.23
N LYS A 50 -2.71 13.12 -6.21
CA LYS A 50 -3.96 12.40 -6.54
C LYS A 50 -4.45 11.55 -5.37
N ILE A 51 -3.56 10.77 -4.74
CA ILE A 51 -3.89 9.94 -3.58
C ILE A 51 -4.43 10.81 -2.44
N GLN A 52 -3.74 11.90 -2.12
CA GLN A 52 -4.15 12.82 -1.06
C GLN A 52 -5.52 13.44 -1.32
N ASN A 53 -5.78 13.86 -2.55
CA ASN A 53 -7.07 14.44 -2.94
C ASN A 53 -8.21 13.42 -2.83
N GLU A 54 -7.99 12.19 -3.28
CA GLU A 54 -9.01 11.14 -3.24
C GLU A 54 -9.30 10.70 -1.80
N ASN A 55 -8.27 10.56 -0.97
CA ASN A 55 -8.43 10.29 0.46
C ASN A 55 -9.25 11.40 1.15
N ARG A 56 -8.99 12.67 0.80
CA ARG A 56 -9.74 13.80 1.34
C ARG A 56 -11.21 13.79 0.89
N LYS A 57 -11.50 13.40 -0.35
CA LYS A 57 -12.89 13.25 -0.82
C LYS A 57 -13.59 12.12 -0.09
N ALA A 58 -12.95 10.96 0.05
CA ALA A 58 -13.49 9.81 0.76
C ALA A 58 -13.84 10.13 2.22
N ALA A 59 -12.97 10.88 2.90
CA ALA A 59 -13.18 11.33 4.27
C ALA A 59 -14.36 12.31 4.45
N LYS A 60 -14.81 12.98 3.39
CA LYS A 60 -15.94 13.93 3.41
C LYS A 60 -17.31 13.28 3.15
N SER A 61 -17.38 11.96 3.01
CA SER A 61 -18.64 11.25 2.75
C SER A 61 -19.70 11.55 3.82
N VAL A 62 -20.91 11.88 3.38
CA VAL A 62 -22.00 12.34 4.25
C VAL A 62 -22.73 11.14 4.85
N LYS A 63 -23.25 11.26 6.08
CA LYS A 63 -24.04 10.20 6.76
C LYS A 63 -25.13 9.59 5.86
N GLN A 64 -25.75 10.41 5.01
CA GLN A 64 -26.79 9.98 4.08
C GLN A 64 -26.27 8.99 3.04
N ASP A 65 -25.05 9.20 2.53
CA ASP A 65 -24.42 8.30 1.56
C ASP A 65 -24.17 6.92 2.17
N LEU A 66 -23.73 6.88 3.44
CA LEU A 66 -23.52 5.64 4.17
C LEU A 66 -24.82 4.85 4.38
N VAL A 67 -25.91 5.53 4.75
CA VAL A 67 -27.22 4.89 4.93
C VAL A 67 -27.73 4.29 3.61
N ASN A 68 -27.57 5.03 2.50
CA ASN A 68 -27.95 4.56 1.17
C ASN A 68 -27.12 3.34 0.74
N VAL A 69 -25.81 3.35 0.99
CA VAL A 69 -24.92 2.21 0.71
C VAL A 69 -25.32 0.98 1.51
N VAL A 70 -25.61 1.10 2.81
CA VAL A 70 -26.06 -0.02 3.65
C VAL A 70 -27.39 -0.59 3.12
N LYS A 71 -28.32 0.26 2.67
CA LYS A 71 -29.59 -0.17 2.09
C LYS A 71 -29.39 -0.97 0.80
N LEU A 72 -28.50 -0.50 -0.09
CA LEU A 72 -28.13 -1.18 -1.34
C LEU A 72 -27.41 -2.51 -1.11
N LEU A 73 -26.55 -2.60 -0.09
CA LEU A 73 -25.89 -3.85 0.26
C LEU A 73 -26.88 -4.86 0.85
N LYS A 74 -27.80 -4.43 1.72
CA LYS A 74 -28.86 -5.30 2.26
C LYS A 74 -29.76 -5.86 1.15
N THR A 75 -30.18 -5.06 0.17
CA THR A 75 -31.02 -5.56 -0.93
C THR A 75 -30.29 -6.57 -1.81
N LYS A 76 -28.97 -6.41 -2.01
CA LYS A 76 -28.16 -7.41 -2.75
C LYS A 76 -27.89 -8.68 -1.95
N ILE A 77 -27.67 -8.57 -0.64
CA ILE A 77 -27.43 -9.73 0.23
C ILE A 77 -28.72 -10.54 0.45
N SER A 78 -29.88 -9.86 0.52
CA SER A 78 -31.20 -10.51 0.63
C SER A 78 -31.71 -11.10 -0.69
N GLY A 79 -31.03 -10.82 -1.82
CA GLY A 79 -31.42 -11.27 -3.17
C GLY A 79 -30.97 -12.67 -3.56
N ASP A 80 -30.13 -13.34 -2.76
CA ASP A 80 -29.63 -14.70 -3.04
C ASP A 80 -29.78 -15.61 -1.81
N ALA A 81 -31.02 -15.86 -1.39
CA ALA A 81 -31.34 -17.02 -0.57
C ALA A 81 -31.60 -18.26 -1.45
N GLN A 82 -30.65 -18.61 -2.33
CA GLN A 82 -30.52 -20.00 -2.77
C GLN A 82 -29.43 -20.67 -1.95
N LYS A 83 -29.84 -21.59 -1.08
CA LYS A 83 -29.00 -22.53 -0.32
C LYS A 83 -27.88 -23.10 -1.20
N LYS A 84 -26.69 -22.50 -1.18
CA LYS A 84 -25.47 -23.18 -1.62
C LYS A 84 -24.94 -23.96 -0.42
N LYS A 85 -25.06 -25.29 -0.49
CA LYS A 85 -24.47 -26.24 0.44
C LYS A 85 -23.03 -25.83 0.70
N THR A 86 -22.68 -25.61 1.97
CA THR A 86 -21.28 -25.44 2.39
C THR A 86 -20.50 -26.67 1.94
N PRO A 87 -19.45 -26.55 1.11
CA PRO A 87 -18.57 -27.69 0.89
C PRO A 87 -17.83 -27.96 2.20
N GLU A 88 -18.02 -29.16 2.74
CA GLU A 88 -17.26 -29.68 3.89
C GLU A 88 -15.77 -29.69 3.56
N PHE A 89 -15.05 -28.66 4.00
CA PHE A 89 -13.58 -28.71 4.01
C PHE A 89 -13.13 -29.59 5.17
N LYS A 90 -12.86 -30.87 4.87
CA LYS A 90 -12.15 -31.77 5.78
C LYS A 90 -10.71 -31.29 5.96
N TYR A 91 -10.46 -30.55 7.03
CA TYR A 91 -9.10 -30.33 7.51
C TYR A 91 -8.49 -31.69 7.91
N LYS A 92 -7.47 -32.15 7.19
CA LYS A 92 -6.53 -33.13 7.73
C LYS A 92 -5.83 -32.46 8.90
N LYS A 93 -6.18 -32.83 10.14
CA LYS A 93 -5.34 -32.59 11.31
C LYS A 93 -4.01 -33.28 11.07
N THR A 94 -3.02 -32.56 10.58
CA THR A 94 -1.63 -32.97 10.74
C THR A 94 -1.30 -32.80 12.21
N THR A 95 -1.35 -33.91 12.94
CA THR A 95 -0.85 -34.00 14.31
C THR A 95 0.60 -33.53 14.28
N ARG A 96 0.87 -32.30 14.78
CA ARG A 96 2.24 -31.94 15.16
C ARG A 96 2.64 -32.93 16.24
N LYS A 97 3.54 -33.86 15.90
CA LYS A 97 4.23 -34.69 16.89
C LYS A 97 4.85 -33.73 17.89
N GLN A 98 4.43 -33.83 19.16
CA GLN A 98 5.12 -33.19 20.26
C GLN A 98 6.56 -33.73 20.28
N PRO A 99 7.59 -32.88 20.36
CA PRO A 99 8.91 -33.35 20.77
C PRO A 99 8.77 -33.95 22.17
N PRO A 100 9.37 -35.11 22.46
CA PRO A 100 9.32 -35.65 23.82
C PRO A 100 10.02 -34.66 24.77
N GLU A 101 9.28 -34.23 25.80
CA GLU A 101 9.86 -33.53 26.94
C GLU A 101 10.70 -34.52 27.77
N THR A 102 11.88 -34.01 28.13
CA THR A 102 13.02 -34.51 28.92
C THR A 102 12.76 -35.48 30.07
N SER A 103 13.72 -36.37 30.37
CA SER A 103 14.33 -36.45 31.73
C SER A 103 15.57 -37.35 31.82
N ASN A 104 16.51 -36.88 32.66
CA ASN A 104 17.81 -37.41 33.12
C ASN A 104 19.03 -37.26 32.20
#